data_AF-H0PYI5-F1
#
_entry.id   AF-H0PYI5-F1
#
_cell.length_a   1.000
_cell.length_b   1.000
_cell.length_c   1.000
_cell.angle_alpha   90.00
_cell.angle_beta   90.00
_cell.angle_gamma   90.00
#
_symmetry.space_group_name_H-M   'P 1'
#
loop_
_entity.id
_entity.type
_entity.pdbx_description
1 polymer ?
#
loop_
_entity_poly.entity_id
_entity_poly.type
_entity_poly.pdbx_seq_one_letter_code
_entity_poly.pdbx_strand_id
1 'polypeptide(L)'
;MDRFPVAVIMERRRLQSRWADEAWEAVGVVPAFDDSAAATRQLVAEADRDQFLVGGFGLELFRDEADNYFLNLSSPVPKVFVMWRLEDGAARPVVVTVSYGEAARLLDSGEQVDGVAMPREIADWVGEFVNLHYKPAPRKKIRRNDPLALDRERT
;
A
#
# COMPACT_ATOMS: atom_id res chain seq x y z
N MET A 1 12.75 1.41 -14.01
CA MET A 1 11.79 0.53 -13.34
C MET A 1 12.60 -0.03 -12.20
N ASP A 2 12.27 0.44 -11.00
CA ASP A 2 13.05 0.12 -9.82
C ASP A 2 12.22 -0.92 -9.06
N ARG A 3 12.87 -2.02 -8.66
CA ARG A 3 12.22 -3.13 -7.99
C ARG A 3 12.80 -3.36 -6.60
N PHE A 4 11.94 -3.56 -5.61
CA PHE A 4 12.31 -3.87 -4.24
C PHE A 4 11.68 -5.20 -3.81
N PRO A 5 12.46 -6.29 -3.65
CA PRO A 5 11.96 -7.59 -3.22
C PRO A 5 11.36 -7.57 -1.82
N VAL A 6 10.18 -8.17 -1.66
CA VAL A 6 9.46 -8.21 -0.37
C VAL A 6 8.79 -9.55 -0.10
N ALA A 7 8.56 -9.81 1.18
CA ALA A 7 7.68 -10.86 1.66
C ALA A 7 6.56 -10.26 2.51
N VAL A 8 5.38 -10.88 2.45
CA VAL A 8 4.18 -10.49 3.16
C VAL A 8 3.98 -11.42 4.35
N ILE A 9 3.55 -10.86 5.48
CA ILE A 9 3.12 -11.62 6.65
C ILE A 9 1.60 -11.63 6.65
N MET A 10 1.02 -12.80 6.43
CA MET A 10 -0.42 -13.05 6.55
C MET A 10 -0.72 -13.60 7.94
N GLU A 11 -1.75 -13.07 8.59
CA GLU A 11 -2.27 -13.59 9.86
C GLU A 11 -3.63 -14.24 9.65
N ARG A 12 -3.80 -15.41 10.26
CA ARG A 12 -5.10 -16.06 10.45
C ARG A 12 -5.47 -15.94 11.92
N ARG A 13 -6.58 -15.29 12.23
CA ARG A 13 -7.14 -15.22 13.58
C ARG A 13 -8.39 -16.07 13.68
N ARG A 14 -8.47 -16.91 14.72
CA ARG A 14 -9.71 -17.62 15.05
C ARG A 14 -10.69 -16.65 15.68
N LEU A 15 -11.90 -16.62 15.13
CA LEU A 15 -12.98 -15.77 15.60
C LEU A 15 -13.93 -16.57 16.47
N GLN A 16 -14.28 -16.01 17.63
CA GLN A 16 -15.40 -16.50 18.44
C GLN A 16 -16.69 -15.83 17.94
N SER A 17 -17.13 -16.19 16.74
CA SER A 17 -18.31 -15.58 16.11
C SER A 17 -19.25 -16.63 15.53
N ARG A 18 -20.54 -16.28 15.41
CA ARG A 18 -21.56 -17.18 14.81
C ARG A 18 -21.51 -17.23 13.28
N TRP A 19 -20.72 -16.38 12.63
CA TRP A 19 -20.78 -16.13 11.18
C TRP A 19 -19.50 -16.53 10.44
N ALA A 20 -18.37 -16.52 11.13
CA ALA A 20 -17.08 -16.93 10.60
C ALA A 20 -16.22 -17.49 11.74
N ASP A 21 -15.55 -18.60 11.47
CA ASP A 21 -14.65 -19.25 12.43
C ASP A 21 -13.24 -18.63 12.39
N GLU A 22 -12.88 -17.98 11.29
CA GLU A 22 -11.54 -17.44 11.05
C GLU A 22 -11.61 -16.12 10.26
N ALA A 23 -10.65 -15.23 10.52
CA ALA A 23 -10.39 -14.01 9.76
C ALA A 23 -8.95 -14.02 9.26
N TRP A 24 -8.75 -13.45 8.08
CA TRP A 24 -7.44 -13.29 7.46
C TRP A 24 -7.15 -11.82 7.24
N GLU A 25 -5.89 -11.43 7.44
CA GLU A 25 -5.40 -10.08 7.17
C GLU A 25 -3.90 -10.11 6.86
N ALA A 26 -3.45 -9.18 6.01
CA ALA A 26 -2.03 -8.87 5.90
C ALA A 26 -1.63 -7.97 7.08
N VAL A 27 -0.65 -8.41 7.88
CA VAL A 27 -0.23 -7.69 9.09
C VAL A 27 1.15 -7.06 8.98
N GLY A 28 1.94 -7.47 8.00
CA GLY A 28 3.29 -6.92 7.80
C GLY A 28 3.84 -7.19 6.42
N VAL A 29 4.85 -6.41 6.06
CA VAL A 29 5.69 -6.60 4.88
C VAL A 29 7.14 -6.43 5.33
N VAL A 30 8.04 -7.28 4.83
CA VAL A 30 9.46 -7.23 5.14
C VAL A 30 10.29 -7.28 3.86
N PRO A 31 11.47 -6.64 3.81
CA PRO A 31 12.42 -6.84 2.73
C PRO A 31 12.82 -8.31 2.59
N ALA A 32 12.98 -8.79 1.36
CA ALA A 32 13.26 -10.19 1.06
C ALA A 32 14.31 -10.33 -0.06
N PHE A 33 15.53 -9.88 0.22
CA PHE A 33 16.64 -9.85 -0.75
C PHE A 33 17.32 -11.21 -0.94
N ASP A 34 17.03 -12.17 -0.08
CA ASP A 34 17.54 -13.52 -0.08
C ASP A 34 16.65 -14.47 -0.89
N ASP A 35 17.25 -15.31 -1.74
CA ASP A 35 16.57 -16.26 -2.63
C ASP A 35 15.73 -17.34 -1.90
N SER A 36 15.77 -17.38 -0.57
CA SER A 36 14.92 -18.26 0.25
C SER A 36 13.44 -17.82 0.28
N ALA A 37 13.16 -16.61 -0.21
CA ALA A 37 11.87 -15.93 -0.07
C ALA A 37 10.69 -16.57 -0.83
N ALA A 38 10.90 -17.49 -1.77
CA ALA A 38 9.78 -18.00 -2.58
C ALA A 38 8.82 -18.95 -1.82
N ALA A 39 9.25 -19.53 -0.69
CA ALA A 39 8.45 -20.51 0.04
C ALA A 39 7.62 -19.88 1.18
N THR A 40 6.37 -20.31 1.33
CA THR A 40 5.56 -19.99 2.51
C THR A 40 6.14 -20.67 3.75
N ARG A 41 6.37 -19.90 4.82
CA ARG A 41 6.88 -20.38 6.10
C ARG A 41 6.00 -19.91 7.25
N GLN A 42 5.59 -20.81 8.14
CA GLN A 42 4.90 -20.42 9.37
C GLN A 42 5.88 -19.72 10.34
N LEU A 43 5.51 -18.54 10.82
CA LEU A 43 6.25 -17.73 11.79
C LEU A 43 5.74 -17.94 13.21
N VAL A 44 4.41 -17.95 13.36
CA VAL A 44 3.71 -18.05 14.65
C VAL A 44 2.65 -19.14 14.54
N ALA A 45 2.55 -19.95 15.60
CA ALA A 45 1.55 -21.00 15.77
C ALA A 45 1.04 -20.97 17.21
N GLU A 46 -0.02 -20.19 17.46
CA GLU A 46 -0.64 -20.00 18.77
C GLU A 46 -2.08 -20.55 18.76
N ALA A 47 -2.75 -20.57 19.92
CA ALA A 47 -4.08 -21.19 20.04
C ALA A 47 -5.18 -20.44 19.25
N ASP A 48 -5.04 -19.13 19.14
CA ASP A 48 -6.02 -18.20 18.54
C ASP A 48 -5.51 -17.50 17.28
N ARG A 49 -4.22 -17.62 16.95
CA ARG A 49 -3.65 -17.05 15.72
C ARG A 49 -2.49 -17.84 15.14
N ASP A 50 -2.37 -17.77 13.82
CA ASP A 50 -1.22 -18.23 13.06
C ASP A 50 -0.69 -17.10 12.18
N GLN A 51 0.63 -16.98 12.04
CA GLN A 51 1.25 -16.05 11.09
C GLN A 51 2.12 -16.79 10.10
N PHE A 52 2.05 -16.38 8.83
CA PHE A 52 2.76 -16.99 7.71
C PHE A 52 3.54 -15.92 6.95
N LEU A 53 4.83 -16.16 6.74
CA LEU A 53 5.66 -15.40 5.81
C LEU A 53 5.48 -15.98 4.41
N VAL A 54 5.05 -15.17 3.46
CA VAL A 54 4.88 -15.53 2.05
C VAL A 54 5.72 -14.56 1.24
N GLY A 55 6.79 -15.01 0.60
CA GLY A 55 7.59 -14.16 -0.28
C GLY A 55 7.40 -14.48 -1.75
N GLY A 56 8.36 -14.02 -2.58
CA GLY A 56 8.25 -14.05 -4.03
C GLY A 56 7.63 -12.79 -4.64
N PHE A 57 7.39 -11.74 -3.84
CA PHE A 57 6.80 -10.49 -4.30
C PHE A 57 7.87 -9.42 -4.53
N GLY A 58 7.53 -8.40 -5.32
CA GLY A 58 8.36 -7.22 -5.51
C GLY A 58 7.50 -5.99 -5.65
N LEU A 59 7.89 -4.93 -4.97
CA LEU A 59 7.37 -3.60 -5.24
C LEU A 59 8.04 -3.06 -6.50
N GLU A 60 7.25 -2.45 -7.37
CA GLU A 60 7.72 -1.86 -8.62
C GLU A 60 7.26 -0.41 -8.70
N LEU A 61 8.18 0.50 -9.02
CA LEU A 61 7.87 1.93 -9.15
C LEU A 61 7.87 2.38 -10.61
N PHE A 62 6.81 3.11 -10.95
CA PHE A 62 6.54 3.66 -12.27
C PHE A 62 6.42 5.19 -12.22
N ARG A 63 6.97 5.89 -13.22
CA ARG A 63 7.10 7.36 -13.19
C ARG A 63 5.77 8.09 -13.25
N ASP A 64 4.79 7.53 -13.94
CA ASP A 64 3.42 8.03 -14.06
C ASP A 64 2.60 7.88 -12.77
N GLU A 65 3.06 7.05 -11.83
CA GLU A 65 2.46 6.84 -10.51
C GLU A 65 3.16 7.67 -9.40
N ALA A 66 4.12 8.54 -9.74
CA ALA A 66 4.92 9.31 -8.78
C ALA A 66 4.08 10.17 -7.82
N ASP A 67 2.98 10.76 -8.31
CA ASP A 67 2.05 11.54 -7.50
C ASP A 67 1.37 10.68 -6.42
N ASN A 68 1.03 9.42 -6.75
CA ASN A 68 0.41 8.47 -5.82
C ASN A 68 1.38 8.02 -4.73
N TYR A 69 2.65 7.82 -5.07
CA TYR A 69 3.69 7.51 -4.08
C TYR A 69 3.95 8.68 -3.15
N PHE A 70 4.02 9.91 -3.69
CA PHE A 70 4.16 11.13 -2.88
C PHE A 70 2.99 11.28 -1.90
N LEU A 71 1.76 11.05 -2.36
CA LEU A 71 0.57 11.10 -1.50
C LEU A 71 0.65 10.07 -0.36
N ASN A 72 1.10 8.85 -0.66
CA ASN A 72 1.28 7.80 0.34
C ASN A 72 2.33 8.17 1.39
N LEU A 73 3.51 8.63 0.96
CA LEU A 73 4.56 9.09 1.87
C LEU A 73 4.17 10.33 2.69
N SER A 74 3.26 11.17 2.18
CA SER A 74 2.76 12.35 2.88
C SER A 74 1.65 12.05 3.90
N SER A 75 1.18 10.80 3.96
CA SER A 75 0.17 10.38 4.93
C SER A 75 0.77 10.25 6.34
N PRO A 76 -0.04 10.33 7.42
CA PRO A 76 0.47 10.16 8.79
C PRO A 76 1.16 8.81 9.03
N VAL A 77 0.71 7.76 8.35
CA VAL A 77 1.31 6.42 8.38
C VAL A 77 1.34 5.89 6.96
N PRO A 78 2.48 6.02 6.23
CA PRO A 78 2.63 5.45 4.90
C PRO A 78 2.38 3.95 4.91
N LYS A 79 1.76 3.45 3.84
CA LYS A 79 1.30 2.07 3.76
C LYS A 79 1.92 1.31 2.60
N VAL A 80 2.15 0.02 2.80
CA VAL A 80 2.21 -0.95 1.70
C VAL A 80 0.84 -1.60 1.60
N PHE A 81 0.27 -1.60 0.42
CA PHE A 81 -1.02 -2.22 0.15
C PHE A 81 -0.79 -3.64 -0.36
N VAL A 82 -1.48 -4.58 0.26
CA VAL A 82 -1.41 -6.00 -0.07
C VAL A 82 -2.80 -6.43 -0.51
N MET A 83 -2.93 -6.75 -1.79
CA MET A 83 -4.10 -7.45 -2.28
C MET A 83 -3.90 -8.95 -2.12
N TRP A 84 -4.91 -9.63 -1.59
CA TRP A 84 -4.88 -11.06 -1.39
C TRP A 84 -6.22 -11.71 -1.73
N ARG A 85 -6.20 -13.03 -1.94
CA ARG A 85 -7.39 -13.84 -2.19
C ARG A 85 -7.39 -15.07 -1.30
N LEU A 86 -8.58 -15.53 -0.96
CA LEU A 86 -8.72 -16.80 -0.25
C LEU A 86 -8.68 -17.95 -1.27
N GLU A 87 -7.63 -18.76 -1.21
CA GLU A 87 -7.41 -19.91 -2.09
C GLU A 87 -7.13 -21.15 -1.25
N ASP A 88 -7.86 -22.24 -1.50
CA ASP A 88 -7.77 -23.50 -0.74
C ASP A 88 -7.85 -23.32 0.80
N GLY A 89 -8.63 -22.34 1.25
CA GLY A 89 -8.80 -22.02 2.67
C GLY A 89 -7.69 -21.18 3.30
N ALA A 90 -6.71 -20.71 2.53
CA ALA A 90 -5.63 -19.84 2.99
C ALA A 90 -5.62 -18.50 2.25
N ALA A 91 -5.36 -17.40 2.95
CA ALA A 91 -5.20 -16.11 2.30
C ALA A 91 -3.83 -16.04 1.62
N ARG A 92 -3.84 -15.81 0.30
CA ARG A 92 -2.65 -15.72 -0.55
C ARG A 92 -2.50 -14.30 -1.09
N PRO A 93 -1.39 -13.61 -0.79
CA PRO A 93 -1.09 -12.34 -1.42
C PRO A 93 -0.90 -12.53 -2.92
N VAL A 94 -1.37 -11.56 -3.71
CA VAL A 94 -1.31 -11.57 -5.17
C VAL A 94 -0.58 -10.34 -5.70
N VAL A 95 -0.93 -9.15 -5.17
CA VAL A 95 -0.33 -7.88 -5.58
C VAL A 95 0.15 -7.12 -4.35
N VAL A 96 1.34 -6.54 -4.44
CA VAL A 96 1.90 -5.65 -3.42
C VAL A 96 2.26 -4.33 -4.09
N THR A 97 1.72 -3.22 -3.60
CA THR A 97 1.97 -1.89 -4.16
C THR A 97 2.07 -0.81 -3.07
N VAL A 98 2.75 0.28 -3.40
CA VAL A 98 2.79 1.51 -2.60
C VAL A 98 2.05 2.68 -3.28
N SER A 99 1.39 2.45 -4.42
CA SER A 99 0.53 3.45 -5.07
C SER A 99 -0.86 3.45 -4.43
N TYR A 100 -1.31 4.62 -3.97
CA TYR A 100 -2.72 4.84 -3.63
C TYR A 100 -3.65 4.60 -4.83
N GLY A 101 -3.23 4.99 -6.04
CA GLY A 101 -4.03 4.86 -7.24
C GLY A 101 -4.28 3.41 -7.62
N GLU A 102 -3.24 2.56 -7.54
CA GLU A 102 -3.38 1.12 -7.75
C GLU A 102 -4.23 0.47 -6.65
N ALA A 103 -3.99 0.80 -5.38
CA ALA A 103 -4.76 0.27 -4.26
C ALA A 103 -6.26 0.62 -4.37
N ALA A 104 -6.58 1.86 -4.76
CA ALA A 104 -7.96 2.29 -5.00
C ALA A 104 -8.63 1.49 -6.13
N ARG A 105 -7.94 1.28 -7.25
CA ARG A 105 -8.46 0.48 -8.37
C ARG A 105 -8.74 -0.97 -7.96
N LEU A 106 -7.89 -1.56 -7.12
CA LEU A 106 -8.07 -2.91 -6.60
C LEU A 106 -9.31 -2.98 -5.68
N LEU A 107 -9.46 -2.02 -4.77
CA LEU A 107 -10.65 -1.91 -3.91
C LEU A 107 -11.93 -1.71 -4.73
N ASP A 108 -11.90 -0.82 -5.73
CA ASP A 108 -13.04 -0.55 -6.61
C ASP A 108 -13.46 -1.78 -7.43
N SER A 109 -12.51 -2.70 -7.68
CA SER A 109 -12.79 -3.99 -8.33
C SER A 109 -13.33 -5.07 -7.39
N GLY A 110 -13.45 -4.79 -6.09
CA GLY A 110 -13.98 -5.70 -5.07
C GLY A 110 -12.96 -6.70 -4.51
N GLU A 111 -11.66 -6.47 -4.72
CA GLU A 111 -10.60 -7.31 -4.17
C GLU A 111 -10.38 -7.04 -2.67
N GLN A 112 -9.84 -8.02 -1.94
CA GLN A 112 -9.41 -7.81 -0.55
C GLN A 112 -8.06 -7.10 -0.55
N VAL A 113 -8.00 -5.90 0.05
CA VAL A 113 -6.78 -5.10 0.10
C VAL A 113 -6.55 -4.59 1.51
N ASP A 114 -5.43 -5.01 2.11
CA ASP A 114 -5.01 -4.55 3.43
C ASP A 114 -3.87 -3.54 3.33
N GLY A 115 -3.86 -2.56 4.23
CA GLY A 115 -2.82 -1.54 4.33
C GLY A 115 -1.91 -1.75 5.54
N VAL A 116 -0.74 -2.34 5.32
CA VAL A 116 0.27 -2.54 6.38
C VAL A 116 1.17 -1.31 6.51
N ALA A 117 1.65 -1.02 7.72
CA ALA A 117 2.60 0.08 7.92
C ALA A 117 3.86 -0.15 7.07
N MET A 118 4.28 0.88 6.34
CA MET A 118 5.44 0.80 5.46
C MET A 118 6.73 0.70 6.28
N PRO A 119 7.54 -0.36 6.11
CA PRO A 119 8.88 -0.45 6.68
C PRO A 119 9.76 0.74 6.27
N ARG A 120 10.67 1.14 7.14
CA ARG A 120 11.54 2.31 6.92
C ARG A 120 12.37 2.18 5.65
N GLU A 121 12.89 0.98 5.38
CA GLU A 121 13.70 0.66 4.21
C GLU A 121 12.93 0.88 2.91
N ILE A 122 11.64 0.50 2.90
CA ILE A 122 10.75 0.71 1.76
C ILE A 122 10.41 2.20 1.65
N ALA A 123 10.12 2.88 2.75
CA ALA A 123 9.83 4.31 2.76
C ALA A 123 11.00 5.16 2.24
N ASP A 124 12.23 4.86 2.66
CA ASP A 124 13.45 5.51 2.19
C ASP A 124 13.62 5.31 0.68
N TRP A 125 13.45 4.07 0.19
CA TRP A 125 13.55 3.73 -1.23
C TRP A 125 12.49 4.42 -2.10
N VAL A 126 11.22 4.40 -1.68
CA VAL A 126 10.14 5.13 -2.36
C VAL A 126 10.39 6.63 -2.32
N GLY A 127 10.92 7.14 -1.20
CA GLY A 127 11.28 8.55 -1.02
C GLY A 127 12.33 9.02 -2.01
N GLU A 128 13.38 8.23 -2.24
CA GLU A 128 14.41 8.52 -3.27
C GLU A 128 13.78 8.59 -4.67
N PHE A 129 12.93 7.64 -5.02
CA PHE A 129 12.23 7.64 -6.31
C PHE A 129 11.34 8.87 -6.49
N VAL A 130 10.55 9.21 -5.46
CA VAL A 130 9.68 10.39 -5.44
C VAL A 130 10.50 11.66 -5.60
N ASN A 131 11.60 11.81 -4.86
CA ASN A 131 12.47 13.00 -4.96
C ASN A 131 13.03 13.20 -6.38
N LEU A 132 13.29 12.10 -7.11
CA LEU A 132 13.83 12.17 -8.48
C LEU A 132 12.74 12.43 -9.54
N HIS A 133 11.53 11.94 -9.33
CA HIS A 133 10.51 11.85 -10.39
C HIS A 133 9.26 12.69 -10.18
N TYR A 134 8.90 13.00 -8.93
CA TYR A 134 7.74 13.82 -8.62
C TYR A 134 7.97 15.28 -9.02
N LYS A 135 7.09 15.80 -9.87
CA LYS A 135 7.09 17.20 -10.30
C LYS A 135 5.73 17.79 -9.97
N PRO A 136 5.60 18.54 -8.85
CA PRO A 136 4.34 19.15 -8.49
C PRO A 136 3.78 19.96 -9.66
N ALA A 137 2.51 19.73 -10.00
CA ALA A 137 1.86 20.56 -11.00
C ALA A 137 1.99 22.04 -10.59
N PRO A 138 2.36 22.95 -11.51
CA PRO A 138 2.50 24.36 -11.16
C PRO A 138 1.17 24.85 -10.59
N ARG A 139 1.21 25.41 -9.37
CA ARG A 139 0.01 25.91 -8.68
C ARG A 139 -0.70 26.91 -9.59
N LYS A 140 -1.82 26.50 -10.18
CA LYS A 140 -2.65 27.40 -10.97
C LYS A 140 -3.25 28.41 -10.00
N LYS A 141 -2.82 29.68 -10.08
CA LYS A 141 -3.48 30.77 -9.35
C LYS A 141 -4.94 30.79 -9.80
N ILE A 142 -5.84 30.30 -8.95
CA ILE A 142 -7.26 30.50 -9.12
C ILE A 142 -7.49 32.00 -8.98
N ARG A 143 -7.70 32.69 -10.10
CA ARG A 143 -8.21 34.07 -10.07
C ARG A 143 -9.61 33.97 -9.48
N ARG A 144 -9.78 34.45 -8.25
CA ARG A 144 -11.10 34.69 -7.68
C ARG A 144 -11.80 35.68 -8.61
N ASN A 145 -12.85 35.25 -9.29
CA ASN A 145 -13.81 36.19 -9.87
C ASN A 145 -14.49 36.85 -8.68
N ASP A 146 -13.91 37.95 -8.20
CA ASP A 146 -14.47 38.78 -7.16
C ASP A 146 -15.49 39.73 -7.80
N PRO A 147 -16.80 39.48 -7.68
CA PRO A 147 -17.81 40.29 -8.34
C PRO A 147 -17.89 41.71 -7.75
N LEU A 148 -17.27 41.96 -6.59
CA LEU A 148 -17.26 43.24 -5.89
C LEU A 148 -16.01 44.09 -6.19
N ALA A 149 -15.05 43.56 -6.97
CA ALA A 149 -13.85 44.31 -7.33
C ALA A 149 -14.13 45.45 -8.33
N LEU A 150 -15.22 45.37 -9.10
CA LEU A 150 -15.59 46.35 -10.13
C LEU A 150 -16.17 47.67 -9.58
N ASP A 151 -16.60 47.71 -8.32
CA ASP A 151 -17.24 48.89 -7.72
C ASP A 151 -16.25 49.88 -7.08
N ARG A 152 -14.98 49.52 -6.95
CA ARG A 152 -13.96 50.36 -6.30
C ARG A 152 -13.24 51.35 -7.23
N GLU A 153 -13.51 51.32 -8.53
CA GLU A 153 -12.86 52.19 -9.53
C GLU A 153 -13.71 53.40 -9.97
N ARG A 154 -14.89 53.60 -9.37
CA ARG A 154 -15.73 54.79 -9.59
C ARG A 154 -15.77 55.65 -8.33
N THR A 155 -14.74 56.45 -8.10
CA THR A 155 -14.79 57.60 -7.19
C THR A 155 -13.97 58.73 -7.76
#